data_AF-A0A355UFV3-F1
#
_entry.id   AF-A0A355UFV3-F1
#
_cell.length_a   1.000
_cell.length_b   1.000
_cell.length_c   1.000
_cell.angle_alpha   90.00
_cell.angle_beta   90.00
_cell.angle_gamma   90.00
#
_symmetry.space_group_name_H-M   'P 1'
#
loop_
_entity.id
_entity.type
_entity.pdbx_description
1 polymer ?
#
loop_
_entity_poly.entity_id
_entity_poly.type
_entity_poly.pdbx_seq_one_letter_code
_entity_poly.pdbx_strand_id
1 'polypeptide(L)'
;PKDVDVLKFYGAGCSAEVKKNELKEIFSQYFTNANIEIEHDLLGAARALCQKEKGLCAILGTGSNSCLYDGENILENVPSLGYVLCDEGAGTNIGKLILRNYLRHLLPKDLEKEFSIQFPGEESDFLNRLYKGSVPNYYLASFAKFVVDK
;
A
#
# COMPACT_ATOMS: atom_id res chain seq x y z
N PRO A 1 11.53 24.73 -8.72
CA PRO A 1 11.73 25.69 -7.60
C PRO A 1 13.22 25.97 -7.43
N LYS A 2 13.67 27.23 -7.52
CA LYS A 2 15.11 27.53 -7.49
C LYS A 2 15.74 27.45 -6.09
N ASP A 3 14.91 27.48 -5.04
CA ASP A 3 15.33 27.56 -3.64
C ASP A 3 15.26 26.20 -2.90
N VAL A 4 15.33 25.08 -3.64
CA VAL A 4 15.32 23.74 -3.05
C VAL A 4 16.71 23.14 -3.20
N ASP A 5 17.37 22.90 -2.06
CA ASP A 5 18.73 22.33 -2.02
C ASP A 5 18.74 20.80 -1.99
N VAL A 6 17.69 20.17 -1.44
CA VAL A 6 17.59 18.71 -1.31
C VAL A 6 16.16 18.26 -1.56
N LEU A 7 16.00 17.23 -2.39
CA LEU A 7 14.75 16.53 -2.62
C LEU A 7 14.94 15.05 -2.25
N LYS A 8 14.18 14.57 -1.27
CA LYS A 8 14.12 13.15 -0.92
C LYS A 8 12.72 12.62 -1.23
N PHE A 9 12.64 11.66 -2.16
CA PHE A 9 11.39 11.03 -2.54
C PHE A 9 11.39 9.55 -2.12
N TYR A 10 10.32 9.14 -1.45
CA TYR A 10 10.10 7.75 -1.05
C TYR A 10 8.79 7.26 -1.68
N GLY A 11 8.86 6.21 -2.50
CA GLY A 11 7.69 5.76 -3.26
C GLY A 11 7.60 4.24 -3.42
N ALA A 12 6.38 3.73 -3.39
CA ALA A 12 6.08 2.34 -3.70
C ALA A 12 6.57 2.01 -5.12
N GLY A 13 7.25 0.87 -5.28
CA GLY A 13 7.79 0.45 -6.57
C GLY A 13 9.05 1.19 -7.02
N CYS A 14 9.63 2.07 -6.19
CA CYS A 14 10.94 2.69 -6.42
C CYS A 14 12.11 1.82 -5.92
N SER A 15 11.96 0.49 -5.98
CA SER A 15 13.01 -0.46 -5.56
C SER A 15 14.00 -0.74 -6.68
N ALA A 16 13.55 -0.68 -7.94
CA ALA A 16 14.39 -0.90 -9.11
C ALA A 16 15.12 0.38 -9.53
N GLU A 17 16.41 0.24 -9.82
CA GLU A 17 17.28 1.35 -10.24
C GLU A 17 16.75 2.08 -11.48
N VAL A 18 16.14 1.35 -12.42
CA VAL A 18 15.53 1.92 -13.63
C VAL A 18 14.44 2.95 -13.28
N LYS A 19 13.54 2.60 -12.34
CA LYS A 19 12.48 3.52 -11.90
C LYS A 19 13.01 4.69 -11.10
N LYS A 20 14.03 4.47 -10.27
CA LYS A 20 14.71 5.55 -9.54
C LYS A 20 15.31 6.56 -10.53
N ASN A 21 15.98 6.10 -11.58
CA ASN A 21 16.57 6.96 -12.59
C ASN A 21 15.52 7.72 -13.41
N GLU A 22 14.45 7.05 -13.83
CA GLU A 22 13.31 7.68 -14.54
C GLU A 22 12.73 8.85 -13.72
N LEU A 23 12.43 8.63 -12.43
CA LEU A 23 11.92 9.70 -11.57
C LEU A 23 12.96 10.80 -11.32
N LYS A 24 14.25 10.45 -11.23
CA LYS A 24 15.33 11.43 -11.03
C LYS A 24 15.48 12.33 -12.24
N GLU A 25 15.39 11.80 -13.45
CA GLU A 25 15.38 12.57 -14.69
C GLU A 25 14.20 13.54 -14.73
N ILE A 26 13.00 13.08 -14.36
CA ILE A 26 11.81 13.93 -14.28
C ILE A 26 11.99 15.04 -13.26
N PHE A 27 12.40 14.73 -12.03
CA PHE A 27 12.57 15.74 -10.98
C PHE A 27 13.69 16.74 -11.30
N SER A 28 14.77 16.31 -11.95
CA SER A 28 15.88 17.20 -12.33
C SER A 28 15.47 18.33 -13.27
N GLN A 29 14.38 18.15 -14.05
CA GLN A 29 13.83 19.21 -14.90
C GLN A 29 13.20 20.36 -14.11
N TYR A 30 12.75 20.10 -12.87
CA TYR A 30 12.07 21.09 -12.02
C TYR A 30 12.94 21.59 -10.86
N PHE A 31 13.83 20.74 -10.35
CA PHE A 31 14.69 20.99 -9.20
C PHE A 31 16.16 21.03 -9.63
N THR A 32 16.50 22.02 -10.45
CA THR A 32 17.80 22.11 -11.14
C THR A 32 19.02 22.24 -10.22
N ASN A 33 18.82 22.67 -8.97
CA ASN A 33 19.88 22.89 -7.99
C ASN A 33 19.85 21.88 -6.84
N ALA A 34 18.85 21.00 -6.79
CA ALA A 34 18.64 20.12 -5.65
C ALA A 34 19.49 18.85 -5.76
N ASN A 35 20.01 18.37 -4.64
CA ASN A 35 20.45 16.99 -4.51
C ASN A 35 19.23 16.07 -4.42
N ILE A 36 19.03 15.22 -5.43
CA ILE A 36 17.84 14.36 -5.56
C ILE A 36 18.17 12.92 -5.16
N GLU A 37 17.51 12.45 -4.10
CA GLU A 37 17.56 11.07 -3.59
C GLU A 37 16.17 10.42 -3.80
N ILE A 38 16.13 9.25 -4.43
CA ILE A 38 14.89 8.51 -4.70
C ILE A 38 15.04 7.11 -4.15
N GLU A 39 14.14 6.75 -3.24
CA GLU A 39 14.20 5.50 -2.52
C GLU A 39 12.83 4.82 -2.41
N HIS A 40 12.87 3.53 -2.06
CA HIS A 40 11.66 2.75 -1.85
C HIS A 40 10.89 3.26 -0.62
N ASP A 41 9.56 3.22 -0.67
CA ASP A 41 8.69 3.67 0.44
C ASP A 41 9.05 3.01 1.78
N LEU A 42 9.42 1.73 1.76
CA LEU A 42 9.80 0.98 2.94
C LEU A 42 11.04 1.54 3.65
N LEU A 43 12.01 2.06 2.91
CA LEU A 43 13.17 2.73 3.51
C LEU A 43 12.77 4.08 4.11
N GLY A 44 11.84 4.79 3.45
CA GLY A 44 11.24 6.00 4.01
C GLY A 44 10.52 5.73 5.33
N ALA A 45 9.70 4.68 5.38
CA ALA A 45 9.00 4.25 6.60
C ALA A 45 9.98 3.87 7.72
N ALA A 46 11.01 3.08 7.40
CA ALA A 46 12.02 2.67 8.37
C ALA A 46 12.80 3.87 8.95
N ARG A 47 13.23 4.81 8.09
CA ARG A 47 13.90 6.05 8.52
C ARG A 47 13.00 6.93 9.39
N ALA A 48 11.70 6.98 9.10
CA ALA A 48 10.76 7.76 9.89
C ALA A 48 10.48 7.13 11.27
N LEU A 49 10.30 5.82 11.32
CA LEU A 49 9.92 5.09 12.54
C LEU A 49 11.11 4.75 13.43
N CYS A 50 12.16 4.18 12.85
CA CYS A 50 13.34 3.68 13.57
C CYS A 50 14.46 4.73 13.68
N GLN A 51 14.41 5.80 12.87
CA GLN A 51 15.42 6.85 12.85
C GLN A 51 16.84 6.31 12.66
N LYS A 52 17.66 6.32 13.71
CA LYS A 52 19.05 5.83 13.72
C LYS A 52 19.23 4.52 14.48
N GLU A 53 18.13 3.94 14.94
CA GLU A 53 18.12 2.71 15.71
C GLU A 53 17.78 1.50 14.84
N LYS A 54 18.27 0.34 15.26
CA LYS A 54 17.91 -0.94 14.64
C LYS A 54 16.45 -1.27 14.96
N GLY A 55 15.73 -1.86 14.02
CA GLY A 55 14.34 -2.23 14.27
C GLY A 55 13.67 -2.98 13.13
N LEU A 56 12.48 -3.50 13.41
CA LEU A 56 11.56 -4.01 12.40
C LEU A 56 10.61 -2.89 12.00
N CYS A 57 10.43 -2.71 10.71
CA CYS A 57 9.48 -1.76 10.15
C CYS A 57 8.48 -2.49 9.27
N ALA A 58 7.19 -2.14 9.41
CA ALA A 58 6.13 -2.67 8.57
C ALA A 58 5.24 -1.53 8.06
N ILE A 59 4.76 -1.69 6.82
CA ILE A 59 3.73 -0.86 6.21
C ILE A 59 2.46 -1.69 6.17
N LEU A 60 1.35 -1.12 6.66
CA LEU A 60 0.00 -1.70 6.58
C LEU A 60 -0.95 -0.65 5.98
N GLY A 61 -1.12 -0.68 4.66
CA GLY A 61 -1.98 0.22 3.91
C GLY A 61 -2.87 -0.56 2.95
N THR A 62 -3.00 -0.10 1.70
CA THR A 62 -3.67 -0.88 0.64
C THR A 62 -3.03 -2.27 0.49
N GLY A 63 -1.69 -2.31 0.46
CA GLY A 63 -0.88 -3.53 0.58
C GLY A 63 -0.09 -3.55 1.88
N SER A 64 0.73 -4.58 2.09
CA SER A 64 1.63 -4.67 3.25
C SER A 64 3.07 -4.92 2.84
N ASN A 65 4.02 -4.45 3.64
CA ASN A 65 5.44 -4.73 3.42
C ASN A 65 6.19 -4.73 4.76
N SER A 66 7.34 -5.38 4.85
CA SER A 66 8.14 -5.40 6.07
C SER A 66 9.64 -5.51 5.81
N CYS A 67 10.45 -4.95 6.73
CA CYS A 67 11.90 -5.07 6.69
C CYS A 67 12.54 -5.10 8.08
N LEU A 68 13.77 -5.63 8.10
CA LEU A 68 14.74 -5.44 9.17
C LEU A 68 15.65 -4.27 8.81
N TYR A 69 15.74 -3.29 9.70
CA TYR A 69 16.50 -2.05 9.54
C TYR A 69 17.68 -2.00 10.52
N ASP A 70 18.86 -1.56 10.09
CA ASP A 70 20.07 -1.49 10.93
C ASP A 70 20.37 -0.11 11.54
N GLY A 71 19.48 0.87 11.34
CA GLY A 71 19.68 2.27 11.74
C GLY A 71 20.13 3.18 10.58
N GLU A 72 20.45 2.60 9.42
CA GLU A 72 20.77 3.34 8.20
C GLU A 72 20.12 2.75 6.95
N ASN A 73 20.20 1.42 6.78
CA ASN A 73 19.78 0.65 5.62
C ASN A 73 18.86 -0.53 6.00
N ILE A 74 18.15 -1.04 4.98
CA ILE A 74 17.39 -2.29 5.10
C ILE A 74 18.36 -3.46 4.94
N LEU A 75 18.45 -4.32 5.97
CA LEU A 75 19.22 -5.56 5.93
C LEU A 75 18.46 -6.67 5.21
N GLU A 76 17.18 -6.81 5.55
CA GLU A 76 16.32 -7.87 5.03
C GLU A 76 14.94 -7.29 4.71
N ASN A 77 14.34 -7.76 3.62
CA ASN A 77 12.98 -7.42 3.23
C ASN A 77 12.24 -8.71 2.87
N VAL A 78 11.03 -8.87 3.43
CA VAL A 78 10.12 -9.93 2.98
C VAL A 78 9.35 -9.38 1.78
N PRO A 79 9.42 -10.02 0.60
CA PRO A 79 8.69 -9.57 -0.58
C PRO A 79 7.18 -9.51 -0.31
N SER A 80 6.52 -8.42 -0.68
CA SER A 80 5.08 -8.28 -0.44
C SER A 80 4.20 -9.21 -1.30
N LEU A 81 4.70 -9.63 -2.47
CA LEU A 81 4.03 -10.45 -3.50
C LEU A 81 2.65 -9.96 -3.98
N GLY A 82 2.19 -8.82 -3.46
CA GLY A 82 0.96 -8.14 -3.83
C GLY A 82 -0.31 -8.85 -3.39
N TYR A 83 -1.42 -8.13 -3.51
CA TYR A 83 -2.72 -8.50 -2.96
C TYR A 83 -3.33 -9.81 -3.45
N VAL A 84 -2.83 -10.38 -4.55
CA VAL A 84 -3.32 -11.67 -5.06
C VAL A 84 -2.72 -12.82 -4.25
N LEU A 85 -1.39 -12.78 -4.05
CA LEU A 85 -0.64 -13.87 -3.41
C LEU A 85 -0.49 -13.68 -1.90
N CYS A 86 -0.28 -12.45 -1.44
CA CYS A 86 0.03 -12.10 -0.06
C CYS A 86 -0.72 -10.82 0.37
N ASP A 87 0.01 -9.78 0.76
CA ASP A 87 -0.46 -8.58 1.47
C ASP A 87 -1.23 -8.89 2.78
N GLU A 88 -0.80 -9.88 3.56
CA GLU A 88 -1.43 -10.24 4.82
C GLU A 88 -1.54 -9.05 5.79
N GLY A 89 -2.72 -8.88 6.38
CA GLY A 89 -3.01 -7.77 7.28
C GLY A 89 -3.22 -6.41 6.60
N ALA A 90 -2.99 -6.31 5.29
CA ALA A 90 -3.30 -5.10 4.53
C ALA A 90 -4.81 -4.92 4.32
N GLY A 91 -5.20 -3.71 3.91
CA GLY A 91 -6.57 -3.39 3.54
C GLY A 91 -7.11 -4.31 2.44
N THR A 92 -6.30 -4.67 1.45
CA THR A 92 -6.70 -5.64 0.41
C THR A 92 -7.02 -7.02 0.98
N ASN A 93 -6.25 -7.50 1.96
CA ASN A 93 -6.48 -8.78 2.61
C ASN A 93 -7.76 -8.75 3.47
N ILE A 94 -7.88 -7.75 4.34
CA ILE A 94 -9.08 -7.55 5.18
C ILE A 94 -10.32 -7.39 4.30
N GLY A 95 -10.22 -6.55 3.27
CA GLY A 95 -11.30 -6.30 2.31
C GLY A 95 -11.73 -7.55 1.55
N LYS A 96 -10.78 -8.38 1.11
CA LYS A 96 -11.06 -9.68 0.49
C LYS A 96 -11.77 -10.62 1.46
N LEU A 97 -11.36 -10.65 2.73
CA LEU A 97 -11.98 -11.50 3.75
C LEU A 97 -13.43 -11.08 4.01
N ILE A 98 -13.70 -9.78 4.24
CA ILE A 98 -15.06 -9.32 4.53
C ILE A 98 -15.99 -9.49 3.32
N LEU A 99 -15.54 -9.12 2.12
CA LEU A 99 -16.33 -9.27 0.90
C LEU A 99 -16.65 -10.74 0.63
N ARG A 100 -15.68 -11.64 0.80
CA ARG A 100 -15.89 -13.08 0.62
C ARG A 100 -16.93 -13.62 1.61
N ASN A 101 -16.90 -13.18 2.86
CA ASN A 101 -17.87 -13.61 3.87
C ASN A 101 -19.26 -13.04 3.59
N TYR A 102 -19.36 -11.77 3.15
CA TYR A 102 -20.61 -11.16 2.72
C TYR A 102 -21.26 -11.93 1.55
N LEU A 103 -20.50 -12.15 0.46
CA LEU A 103 -21.00 -12.85 -0.73
C LEU A 103 -21.37 -14.33 -0.49
N ARG A 104 -20.83 -14.94 0.57
CA ARG A 104 -21.16 -16.31 0.98
C ARG A 104 -22.24 -16.37 2.06
N HIS A 105 -22.83 -15.24 2.43
CA HIS A 105 -23.82 -15.12 3.52
C HIS A 105 -23.31 -15.70 4.85
N LEU A 106 -22.01 -15.54 5.13
CA LEU A 106 -21.35 -16.02 6.36
C LEU A 106 -21.27 -14.94 7.45
N LEU A 107 -21.73 -13.72 7.15
CA LEU A 107 -21.82 -12.66 8.15
C LEU A 107 -23.06 -12.83 9.04
N PRO A 108 -23.00 -12.41 10.31
CA PRO A 108 -24.19 -12.14 11.11
C PRO A 108 -25.20 -11.25 10.37
N LYS A 109 -26.50 -11.49 10.56
CA LYS A 109 -27.57 -10.86 9.75
C LYS A 109 -27.63 -9.34 9.87
N ASP A 110 -27.31 -8.83 11.05
CA ASP A 110 -27.13 -7.40 11.33
C ASP A 110 -25.96 -6.81 10.53
N LEU A 111 -24.79 -7.45 10.57
CA LEU A 111 -23.61 -7.01 9.80
C LEU A 111 -23.82 -7.13 8.29
N GLU A 112 -24.49 -8.18 7.82
CA GLU A 112 -24.83 -8.37 6.41
C GLU A 112 -25.72 -7.23 5.90
N LYS A 113 -26.73 -6.85 6.70
CA LYS A 113 -27.60 -5.71 6.39
C LYS A 113 -26.81 -4.40 6.36
N GLU A 114 -25.97 -4.12 7.34
CA GLU A 114 -25.14 -2.91 7.37
C GLU A 114 -24.17 -2.86 6.18
N PHE A 115 -23.53 -3.99 5.85
CA PHE A 115 -22.63 -4.08 4.70
C PHE A 115 -23.38 -3.77 3.40
N SER A 116 -24.58 -4.31 3.20
CA SER A 116 -25.40 -4.05 2.01
C SER A 116 -25.83 -2.57 1.86
N ILE A 117 -26.01 -1.87 2.98
CA ILE A 117 -26.35 -0.45 3.00
C ILE A 117 -25.11 0.38 2.64
N GLN A 118 -23.95 0.03 3.20
CA GLN A 118 -22.71 0.76 2.96
C GLN A 118 -22.11 0.49 1.57
N PHE A 119 -22.27 -0.74 1.06
CA PHE A 119 -21.75 -1.19 -0.22
C PHE A 119 -22.88 -1.83 -1.04
N PRO A 120 -23.76 -1.01 -1.66
CA PRO A 120 -24.84 -1.53 -2.48
C PRO A 120 -24.29 -2.17 -3.77
N GLY A 121 -24.87 -3.30 -4.15
CA GLY A 121 -24.54 -4.02 -5.38
C GLY A 121 -24.93 -5.49 -5.31
N GLU A 122 -25.01 -6.12 -6.47
CA GLU A 122 -25.18 -7.57 -6.59
C GLU A 122 -23.82 -8.27 -6.73
N GLU A 123 -23.78 -9.58 -6.51
CA GLU A 123 -22.55 -10.38 -6.66
C GLU A 123 -21.83 -10.08 -7.99
N SER A 124 -22.60 -9.98 -9.08
CA SER A 124 -22.08 -9.69 -10.42
C SER A 124 -21.34 -8.35 -10.49
N ASP A 125 -21.82 -7.30 -9.80
CA ASP A 125 -21.18 -5.99 -9.74
C ASP A 125 -19.84 -6.06 -9.03
N PHE A 126 -19.78 -6.76 -7.90
CA PHE A 126 -18.54 -6.94 -7.13
C PHE A 126 -17.48 -7.68 -7.95
N LEU A 127 -17.86 -8.81 -8.56
CA LEU A 127 -16.94 -9.61 -9.38
C LEU A 127 -16.50 -8.84 -10.63
N ASN A 128 -17.39 -8.12 -11.29
CA ASN A 128 -17.05 -7.33 -12.47
C ASN A 128 -16.01 -6.24 -12.13
N ARG A 129 -16.21 -5.51 -11.04
CA ARG A 129 -15.23 -4.50 -10.57
C ARG A 129 -13.91 -5.12 -10.15
N LEU A 130 -13.93 -6.31 -9.55
CA LEU A 130 -12.72 -7.00 -9.10
C LEU A 130 -11.89 -7.57 -10.25
N TYR A 131 -12.52 -8.16 -11.27
CA TYR A 131 -11.81 -8.86 -12.34
C TYR A 131 -11.62 -8.02 -13.62
N LYS A 132 -12.46 -7.01 -13.85
CA LYS A 132 -12.40 -6.17 -15.07
C LYS A 132 -12.13 -4.69 -14.77
N GLY A 133 -12.07 -4.30 -13.50
CA GLY A 133 -11.73 -2.94 -13.10
C GLY A 133 -10.25 -2.61 -13.31
N SER A 134 -9.95 -1.31 -13.45
CA SER A 134 -8.57 -0.82 -13.64
C SER A 134 -7.73 -0.79 -12.36
N VAL A 135 -8.35 -0.77 -11.18
CA VAL A 135 -7.68 -0.66 -9.87
C VAL A 135 -8.29 -1.62 -8.81
N PRO A 136 -8.27 -2.94 -9.07
CA PRO A 136 -8.97 -3.93 -8.24
C PRO A 136 -8.44 -4.03 -6.80
N ASN A 137 -7.16 -3.75 -6.60
CA ASN A 137 -6.54 -3.69 -5.27
C ASN A 137 -7.13 -2.55 -4.40
N TYR A 138 -7.28 -1.35 -4.97
CA TYR A 138 -7.91 -0.23 -4.24
C TYR A 138 -9.39 -0.51 -3.97
N TYR A 139 -10.09 -1.11 -4.93
CA TYR A 139 -11.47 -1.53 -4.74
C TYR A 139 -11.61 -2.53 -3.59
N LEU A 140 -10.76 -3.57 -3.55
CA LEU A 140 -10.75 -4.51 -2.42
C LEU A 140 -10.42 -3.81 -1.09
N ALA A 141 -9.38 -2.97 -1.06
CA ALA A 141 -8.98 -2.29 0.16
C ALA A 141 -10.08 -1.37 0.72
N SER A 142 -10.95 -0.83 -0.14
CA SER A 142 -12.06 0.03 0.30
C SER A 142 -13.02 -0.66 1.26
N PHE A 143 -13.18 -1.99 1.16
CA PHE A 143 -14.05 -2.75 2.07
C PHE A 143 -13.46 -2.91 3.48
N ALA A 144 -12.14 -2.76 3.65
CA ALA A 144 -11.52 -2.84 4.98
C ALA A 144 -12.04 -1.75 5.92
N LYS A 145 -12.52 -0.61 5.38
CA LYS A 145 -13.16 0.44 6.16
C LYS A 145 -14.35 -0.05 6.97
N PHE A 146 -15.12 -1.01 6.44
CA PHE A 146 -16.23 -1.64 7.17
C PHE A 146 -15.77 -2.28 8.48
N VAL A 147 -14.60 -2.91 8.47
CA VAL A 147 -14.05 -3.64 9.61
C VAL A 147 -13.41 -2.69 10.61
N VAL A 148 -12.79 -1.61 10.17
CA VAL A 148 -12.13 -0.64 11.05
C VAL A 148 -13.14 0.24 11.79
N ASP A 149 -14.27 0.55 11.17
CA ASP A 149 -15.30 1.41 11.76
C ASP A 149 -16.22 0.66 12.76
N LYS A 150 -15.99 -0.64 13.00
CA LYS A 150 -16.81 -1.54 13.83
C LYS A 150 -16.00 -2.23 14.91
#